data_AF-A0A9P6A7P9-F1
#
_entry.id   AF-A0A9P6A7P9-F1
#
_cell.length_a   1.000
_cell.length_b   1.000
_cell.length_c   1.000
_cell.angle_alpha   90.00
_cell.angle_beta   90.00
_cell.angle_gamma   90.00
#
_symmetry.space_group_name_H-M   'P 1'
#
loop_
_entity.id
_entity.type
_entity.pdbx_description
1 polymer ?
#
loop_
_entity_poly.entity_id
_entity_poly.type
_entity_poly.pdbx_seq_one_letter_code
_entity_poly.pdbx_strand_id
1 'polypeptide(L)'
;MGSGSRWDTLDDHFGDYNWHKVISFYTTLLRRAQEAVQMRAEHVTAFVKFLSSLPPATTRSFSELVWAWEANPTETNPYRATVETVLQAKIRLELAEEEATMIACKNGLPAHDSVSPSVFIAQGLELKEQQAHL
;
A
#
# COMPACT_ATOMS: atom_id res chain seq x y z
N MET A 1 -12.47 -50.72 18.25
CA MET A 1 -12.26 -49.28 17.97
C MET A 1 -11.62 -49.16 16.59
N GLY A 2 -12.41 -48.92 15.54
CA GLY A 2 -11.91 -48.85 14.15
C GLY A 2 -11.23 -47.51 13.85
N SER A 3 -10.38 -47.45 12.83
CA SER A 3 -9.61 -46.25 12.46
C SER A 3 -10.45 -44.99 12.20
N GLY A 4 -11.72 -45.13 11.79
CA GLY A 4 -12.67 -44.02 11.62
C GLY A 4 -13.09 -43.34 12.94
N SER A 5 -13.21 -44.10 14.04
CA SER A 5 -13.70 -43.57 15.32
C SER A 5 -12.83 -42.45 15.91
N ARG A 6 -11.53 -42.46 15.62
CA ARG A 6 -10.61 -41.40 16.04
C ARG A 6 -10.87 -40.09 15.30
N TRP A 7 -11.17 -40.17 14.01
CA TRP A 7 -11.44 -38.99 13.19
C TRP A 7 -12.76 -38.33 13.60
N ASP A 8 -13.81 -39.14 13.77
CA ASP A 8 -15.12 -38.66 14.22
C ASP A 8 -15.02 -37.97 15.59
N THR A 9 -14.27 -38.57 16.53
CA THR A 9 -14.06 -37.97 17.86
C THR A 9 -13.36 -36.61 17.79
N LEU A 10 -12.34 -36.48 16.94
CA LEU A 10 -11.63 -35.22 16.77
C LEU A 10 -12.51 -34.15 16.11
N ASP A 11 -13.30 -34.53 15.11
CA ASP A 11 -14.22 -33.63 14.42
C ASP A 11 -15.31 -33.12 15.38
N ASP A 12 -15.88 -33.99 16.20
CA ASP A 12 -16.86 -33.61 17.23
C ASP A 12 -16.27 -32.59 18.23
N HIS A 13 -15.03 -32.82 18.68
CA HIS A 13 -14.35 -31.92 19.61
C HIS A 13 -14.01 -30.56 18.97
N PHE A 14 -13.56 -30.56 17.72
CA PHE A 14 -13.29 -29.31 16.99
C PHE A 14 -14.57 -28.56 16.66
N GLY A 15 -15.64 -29.27 16.32
CA GLY A 15 -16.98 -28.73 16.09
C GLY A 15 -17.53 -28.04 17.34
N ASP A 16 -17.49 -28.72 18.50
CA ASP A 16 -17.90 -28.15 19.77
C ASP A 16 -17.07 -26.92 20.15
N TYR A 17 -15.74 -27.00 20.02
CA TYR A 17 -14.85 -25.88 20.32
C TYR A 17 -15.10 -24.67 19.40
N ASN A 18 -15.34 -24.91 18.11
CA ASN A 18 -15.68 -23.86 17.16
C ASN A 18 -17.05 -23.24 17.45
N TRP A 19 -18.05 -24.05 17.82
CA TRP A 19 -19.34 -23.55 18.25
C TRP A 19 -19.22 -22.64 19.47
N HIS A 20 -18.48 -23.08 20.50
CA HIS A 20 -18.18 -22.29 21.70
C HIS A 20 -17.49 -20.95 21.38
N LYS A 21 -16.58 -20.92 20.40
CA LYS A 21 -15.98 -19.65 19.92
C LYS A 21 -17.01 -18.74 19.27
N VAL A 22 -17.84 -19.27 18.38
CA VAL A 22 -18.88 -18.49 17.69
C VAL A 22 -19.88 -17.91 18.70
N ILE A 23 -20.35 -18.72 19.65
CA ILE A 23 -21.29 -18.24 20.68
C ILE A 23 -20.64 -17.35 21.73
N SER A 24 -19.31 -17.29 21.86
CA SER A 24 -18.65 -16.35 22.77
C SER A 24 -18.35 -15.00 22.11
N PHE A 25 -18.35 -14.92 20.77
CA PHE A 25 -18.10 -13.70 20.03
C PHE A 25 -19.10 -12.57 20.30
N TYR A 26 -20.34 -12.85 20.69
CA TYR A 26 -21.28 -11.75 20.97
C TYR A 26 -20.77 -10.81 22.07
N THR A 27 -20.07 -11.34 23.09
CA THR A 27 -19.54 -10.52 24.19
C THR A 27 -18.44 -9.57 23.71
N THR A 28 -17.55 -10.07 22.85
CA THR A 28 -16.44 -9.28 22.31
C THR A 28 -16.93 -8.27 21.28
N LEU A 29 -17.88 -8.67 20.42
CA LEU A 29 -18.53 -7.79 19.45
C LEU A 29 -19.35 -6.69 20.14
N LEU A 30 -20.10 -7.02 21.19
CA LEU A 30 -20.88 -6.05 21.97
C LEU A 30 -19.95 -5.01 22.60
N ARG A 31 -18.88 -5.45 23.27
CA ARG A 31 -17.88 -4.54 23.85
C ARG A 31 -17.28 -3.62 22.78
N ARG A 32 -16.84 -4.19 21.65
CA ARG A 32 -16.27 -3.41 20.53
C ARG A 32 -17.28 -2.42 19.95
N ALA A 33 -18.55 -2.78 19.86
CA ALA A 33 -19.60 -1.89 19.39
C ALA A 33 -19.81 -0.71 20.36
N GLN A 34 -19.83 -0.96 21.67
CA GLN A 34 -19.92 0.08 22.70
C GLN A 34 -18.71 1.03 22.65
N GLU A 35 -17.50 0.47 22.56
CA GLU A 35 -16.26 1.24 22.39
C GLU A 35 -16.30 2.09 21.10
N ALA A 36 -16.75 1.51 19.98
CA ALA A 36 -16.86 2.23 18.70
C ALA A 36 -17.87 3.39 18.78
N VAL A 37 -19.00 3.22 19.46
CA VAL A 37 -19.98 4.29 19.68
C VAL A 37 -19.37 5.42 20.52
N GLN A 38 -18.63 5.10 21.58
CA GLN A 38 -17.96 6.09 22.41
C GLN A 38 -16.90 6.86 21.63
N MET A 39 -16.05 6.14 20.88
CA MET A 39 -14.96 6.72 20.09
C MET A 39 -15.43 7.48 18.85
N ARG A 40 -16.68 7.27 18.41
CA ARG A 40 -17.24 7.93 17.22
C ARG A 40 -17.09 9.44 17.28
N ALA A 41 -17.37 10.06 18.44
CA ALA A 41 -17.29 11.50 18.57
C ALA A 41 -15.85 12.00 18.32
N GLU A 42 -14.86 11.34 18.91
CA GLU A 42 -13.45 11.67 18.71
C GLU A 42 -13.02 11.48 17.25
N HIS A 43 -13.37 10.35 16.64
CA HIS A 43 -13.04 10.08 15.24
C HIS A 43 -13.69 11.08 14.28
N VAL A 44 -14.97 11.42 14.48
CA VAL A 44 -15.66 12.43 13.64
C VAL A 44 -15.02 13.79 13.80
N THR A 45 -14.68 14.21 15.02
CA THR A 45 -14.02 15.51 15.23
C THR A 45 -12.63 15.55 14.60
N ALA A 46 -11.84 14.47 14.71
CA ALA A 46 -10.54 14.35 14.05
C ALA A 46 -10.68 14.40 12.52
N PHE A 47 -11.66 13.68 11.97
CA PHE A 47 -11.95 13.66 10.54
C PHE A 47 -12.32 15.04 10.01
N VAL A 48 -13.25 15.76 10.67
CA VAL A 48 -13.66 17.11 10.24
C VAL A 48 -12.50 18.10 10.31
N LYS A 49 -11.67 18.03 11.36
CA LYS A 49 -10.45 18.86 11.47
C LYS A 49 -9.49 18.59 10.31
N PHE A 50 -9.23 17.32 10.00
CA PHE A 50 -8.39 16.94 8.87
C PHE A 50 -8.97 17.43 7.54
N LEU A 51 -10.27 17.22 7.32
CA LEU A 51 -10.96 17.68 6.11
C LEU A 51 -10.84 19.20 5.92
N SER A 52 -10.96 19.97 7.02
CA SER A 52 -10.86 21.43 6.99
C SER A 52 -9.47 21.94 6.63
N SER A 53 -8.43 21.12 6.79
CA SER A 53 -7.06 21.47 6.40
C SER A 53 -6.75 21.24 4.92
N LEU A 54 -7.64 20.54 4.20
CA LEU A 54 -7.44 20.18 2.79
C LEU A 54 -8.18 21.13 1.84
N PRO A 55 -7.70 21.28 0.59
CA PRO A 55 -8.39 22.06 -0.42
C PRO A 55 -9.79 21.49 -0.74
N PRO A 56 -10.87 22.30 -0.69
CA PRO A 56 -12.24 21.80 -0.81
C PRO A 56 -12.54 21.23 -2.20
N ALA A 57 -11.85 21.70 -3.24
CA ALA A 57 -12.00 21.19 -4.60
C ALA A 57 -11.53 19.72 -4.69
N THR A 58 -10.35 19.42 -4.15
CA THR A 58 -9.76 18.08 -4.15
C THR A 58 -10.58 17.10 -3.32
N THR A 59 -11.04 17.53 -2.15
CA THR A 59 -11.90 16.71 -1.30
C THR A 59 -13.20 16.35 -2.01
N ARG A 60 -13.85 17.32 -2.67
CA ARG A 60 -15.10 17.10 -3.40
C ARG A 60 -14.91 16.10 -4.54
N SER A 61 -13.90 16.30 -5.39
CA SER A 61 -13.65 15.39 -6.51
C SER A 61 -13.35 13.97 -6.05
N PHE A 62 -12.62 13.82 -4.93
CA PHE A 62 -12.34 12.50 -4.37
C PHE A 62 -13.60 11.84 -3.77
N SER A 63 -14.43 12.60 -3.05
CA SER A 63 -15.71 12.08 -2.54
C SER A 63 -16.64 11.62 -3.65
N GLU A 64 -16.72 12.37 -4.76
CA GLU A 64 -17.50 11.99 -5.94
C GLU A 64 -17.00 10.68 -6.55
N LEU A 65 -15.68 10.52 -6.70
CA LEU A 65 -15.07 9.26 -7.16
C LEU A 65 -15.40 8.08 -6.24
N VAL A 66 -15.33 8.26 -4.92
CA VAL A 66 -15.66 7.22 -3.95
C VAL A 66 -17.13 6.83 -4.04
N TRP A 67 -18.05 7.79 -4.08
CA TRP A 67 -19.49 7.50 -4.18
C TRP A 67 -19.86 6.81 -5.48
N ALA A 68 -19.26 7.22 -6.60
CA ALA A 68 -19.51 6.59 -7.90
C ALA A 68 -19.04 5.13 -7.90
N TRP A 69 -17.87 4.85 -7.32
CA TRP A 69 -17.36 3.49 -7.16
C TRP A 69 -18.16 2.64 -6.16
N GLU A 70 -18.59 3.20 -5.02
CA GLU A 70 -19.42 2.49 -4.02
C GLU A 70 -20.81 2.15 -4.58
N ALA A 71 -21.37 3.01 -5.42
CA ALA A 71 -22.63 2.74 -6.11
C ALA A 71 -22.47 1.70 -7.23
N ASN A 72 -21.35 1.72 -7.94
CA ASN A 72 -21.06 0.80 -9.03
C ASN A 72 -19.58 0.34 -9.06
N PRO A 73 -19.28 -0.88 -8.55
CA PRO A 73 -17.92 -1.40 -8.47
C PRO A 73 -17.21 -1.65 -9.82
N THR A 74 -17.90 -1.46 -10.96
CA THR A 74 -17.27 -1.50 -12.28
C THR A 74 -16.57 -0.19 -12.67
N GLU A 75 -16.82 0.89 -11.95
CA GLU A 75 -16.18 2.18 -12.19
C GLU A 75 -14.72 2.21 -11.69
N THR A 76 -14.03 3.32 -11.96
CA THR A 76 -12.63 3.50 -11.56
C THR A 76 -12.49 3.36 -10.05
N ASN A 77 -11.74 2.36 -9.60
CA ASN A 77 -11.47 2.13 -8.19
C ASN A 77 -10.52 3.21 -7.62
N PRO A 78 -10.98 4.09 -6.73
CA PRO A 78 -10.17 5.17 -6.17
C PRO A 78 -9.08 4.69 -5.21
N TYR A 79 -9.16 3.43 -4.74
CA TYR A 79 -8.20 2.81 -3.84
C TYR A 79 -7.10 2.03 -4.56
N ARG A 80 -7.23 1.82 -5.87
CA ARG A 80 -6.16 1.23 -6.67
C ARG A 80 -5.07 2.27 -6.86
N ALA A 81 -3.85 1.97 -6.40
CA ALA A 81 -2.70 2.81 -6.68
C ALA A 81 -2.49 2.93 -8.19
N THR A 82 -2.59 4.14 -8.71
CA THR A 82 -2.32 4.48 -10.13
C THR A 82 -0.87 4.89 -10.35
N VAL A 83 0.02 4.60 -9.39
CA VAL A 83 1.43 4.95 -9.52
C VAL A 83 1.98 4.23 -10.74
N GLU A 84 2.43 5.00 -11.74
CA GLU A 84 3.24 4.45 -12.81
C GLU A 84 4.47 3.84 -12.17
N THR A 85 4.59 2.52 -12.24
CA THR A 85 5.81 1.83 -11.86
C THR A 85 6.87 2.20 -12.87
N VAL A 86 7.56 3.31 -12.64
CA VAL A 86 8.73 3.66 -13.44
C VAL A 86 9.81 2.66 -13.08
N LEU A 87 10.05 1.70 -13.98
CA LEU A 87 11.12 0.73 -13.78
C LEU A 87 12.45 1.48 -13.73
N GLN A 88 13.32 1.11 -12.78
CA GLN A 88 14.67 1.66 -12.69
C GLN A 88 15.44 1.52 -14.02
N ALA A 89 15.19 0.46 -14.79
CA ALA A 89 15.74 0.27 -16.11
C ALA A 89 15.30 1.35 -17.11
N LYS A 90 14.03 1.80 -17.05
CA LYS A 90 13.51 2.89 -17.89
C LYS A 90 14.21 4.21 -17.55
N ILE A 91 14.36 4.52 -16.25
CA ILE A 91 15.08 5.71 -15.79
C ILE A 91 16.54 5.68 -16.23
N ARG A 92 17.22 4.53 -16.10
CA ARG A 92 18.61 4.37 -16.56
C ARG A 92 18.75 4.54 -18.06
N LEU A 93 17.78 4.08 -18.83
CA LEU A 93 17.75 4.24 -20.28
C LEU A 93 17.58 5.72 -20.65
N GLU A 94 16.61 6.41 -20.07
CA GLU A 94 16.37 7.85 -20.31
C GLU A 94 17.63 8.68 -19.98
N LEU A 95 18.28 8.41 -18.83
CA LEU A 95 19.53 9.09 -18.46
C LEU A 95 20.69 8.78 -19.43
N ALA A 96 20.81 7.55 -19.93
CA ALA A 96 21.85 7.19 -20.89
C ALA A 96 21.63 7.86 -22.26
N GLU A 97 20.37 8.00 -22.70
CA GLU A 97 20.01 8.72 -23.92
C GLU A 97 20.33 10.22 -23.79
N GLU A 98 19.96 10.85 -22.67
CA GLU A 98 20.30 12.24 -22.37
C GLU A 98 21.82 12.47 -22.38
N GLU A 99 22.60 11.61 -21.73
CA GLU A 99 24.06 11.69 -21.72
C GLU A 99 24.67 11.52 -23.12
N ALA A 100 24.14 10.59 -23.93
CA ALA A 100 24.57 10.42 -25.31
C ALA A 100 24.32 11.67 -26.16
N THR A 101 23.17 12.34 -25.98
CA THR A 101 22.88 13.61 -26.68
C THR A 101 23.77 14.75 -26.21
N MET A 102 24.06 14.84 -24.92
CA MET A 102 24.96 15.86 -24.34
C MET A 102 26.39 15.74 -24.86
N ILE A 103 26.89 14.51 -24.98
CA ILE A 103 28.20 14.21 -25.58
C ILE A 103 28.20 14.60 -27.07
N ALA A 104 27.15 14.26 -27.81
CA ALA A 104 27.02 14.58 -29.24
C ALA A 104 26.96 16.09 -29.51
N CYS A 105 26.28 16.86 -28.65
CA CYS A 105 26.16 18.32 -28.77
C CYS A 105 27.38 19.09 -28.23
N LYS A 106 28.42 18.42 -27.69
CA LYS A 106 29.60 19.04 -27.05
C LYS A 106 29.28 20.07 -25.95
N ASN A 107 28.07 20.02 -25.38
CA ASN A 107 27.62 20.96 -24.35
C ASN A 107 27.98 20.50 -22.93
N GLY A 108 28.60 19.34 -22.76
CA GLY A 108 29.14 18.87 -21.48
C GLY A 108 30.35 17.97 -21.71
N LEU A 109 31.49 18.35 -21.15
CA LEU A 109 32.63 17.44 -21.00
C LEU A 109 32.26 16.38 -19.95
N PRO A 110 32.53 15.08 -20.18
CA PRO A 110 32.40 14.06 -19.13
C PRO A 110 33.28 14.45 -17.95
N ALA A 111 32.76 14.36 -16.71
CA ALA A 111 33.57 14.59 -15.51
C ALA A 111 34.68 13.53 -15.35
N HIS A 112 34.52 12.37 -15.99
CA HIS A 112 35.48 11.27 -16.03
C HIS A 112 35.40 10.52 -17.37
N ASP A 113 36.53 10.04 -17.89
CA ASP A 113 36.61 9.43 -19.22
C ASP A 113 35.86 8.09 -19.34
N SER A 114 35.67 7.38 -18.23
CA SER A 114 35.11 6.02 -18.21
C SER A 114 33.80 5.84 -17.46
N VAL A 115 33.36 6.84 -16.68
CA VAL A 115 32.17 6.71 -15.84
C VAL A 115 31.30 7.95 -15.98
N SER A 116 30.05 7.72 -16.37
CA SER A 116 29.06 8.77 -16.49
C SER A 116 28.46 9.14 -15.13
N PRO A 117 28.02 10.40 -14.91
CA PRO A 117 27.41 10.81 -13.66
C PRO A 117 26.21 9.95 -13.22
N SER A 118 25.34 9.54 -14.15
CA SER A 118 24.20 8.66 -13.83
C SER A 118 24.66 7.29 -13.32
N VAL A 119 25.70 6.72 -13.92
CA VAL A 119 26.29 5.43 -13.54
C VAL A 119 26.93 5.52 -12.15
N PHE A 120 27.65 6.61 -11.87
CA PHE A 120 28.26 6.85 -10.55
C PHE A 120 27.20 6.90 -9.44
N ILE A 121 26.09 7.64 -9.67
CA ILE A 121 24.98 7.72 -8.70
C ILE A 121 24.32 6.35 -8.52
N ALA A 122 24.08 5.61 -9.61
CA ALA A 122 23.48 4.27 -9.55
C ALA A 122 24.33 3.29 -8.74
N GLN A 123 25.65 3.29 -8.95
CA GLN A 123 26.60 2.48 -8.17
C GLN A 123 26.63 2.89 -6.70
N GLY A 124 26.60 4.20 -6.40
CA GLY A 124 26.55 4.70 -5.02
C GLY A 124 25.28 4.27 -4.27
N LEU A 125 24.13 4.28 -4.94
CA LEU A 125 22.87 3.79 -4.37
C LEU A 125 22.93 2.28 -4.09
N GLU A 126 23.47 1.50 -5.03
CA GLU A 126 23.64 0.05 -4.87
C GLU A 126 24.54 -0.29 -3.68
N LEU A 127 25.66 0.42 -3.52
CA LEU A 127 26.56 0.25 -2.37
C LEU A 127 25.87 0.58 -1.05
N LYS A 128 25.07 1.65 -1.01
CA LYS A 128 24.32 2.04 0.20
C LYS A 128 23.29 1.00 0.57
N GLU A 129 22.59 0.44 -0.41
CA GLU A 129 21.61 -0.62 -0.18
C GLU A 129 22.28 -1.90 0.34
N GLN A 130 23.41 -2.30 -0.27
CA GLN A 130 24.24 -3.41 0.23
C GLN A 130 24.69 -3.19 1.68
N GLN A 131 25.07 -1.96 2.05
CA GLN A 131 25.47 -1.63 3.42
C GLN A 131 24.29 -1.66 4.42
N ALA A 132 23.08 -1.29 4.00
CA ALA A 132 21.91 -1.28 4.89
C ALA A 132 21.42 -2.70 5.25
N HIS A 133 21.83 -3.71 4.47
CA HIS A 133 21.53 -5.12 4.70
C HIS A 133 22.62 -5.89 5.47
N LEU A 134 23.71 -5.22 5.86
CA LEU A 134 24.75 -5.73 6.75
C LEU A 134 24.44 -5.38 8.22
#